data_AF-A0A2D4P6B9-F1
#
_entry.id   AF-A0A2D4P6B9-F1
#
_cell.length_a   1.000
_cell.length_b   1.000
_cell.length_c   1.000
_cell.angle_alpha   90.00
_cell.angle_beta   90.00
_cell.angle_gamma   90.00
#
_symmetry.space_group_name_H-M   'P 1'
#
loop_
_entity.id
_entity.type
_entity.pdbx_description
1 polymer ?
#
loop_
_entity_poly.entity_id
_entity_poly.type
_entity_poly.pdbx_seq_one_letter_code
_entity_poly.pdbx_strand_id
1 'polypeptide(L)'
;RKHSELKEQLQSINRGFERLRKVSHQGYDSTSDFEEPRVIDLWELAQSTNFTEQELESLREELRQFEAKVEKHRHYQKQLEVSHQKLKHVEGTGDKEHLGRNKEKYAVLEGKTKELGYKVKKHLQDFSSRISRGLQHNEL
;
A
#
# COMPACT_ATOMS: atom_id res chain seq x y z
N ARG A 1 -14.97 -12.68 18.86
CA ARG A 1 -14.21 -13.78 18.21
C ARG A 1 -14.40 -13.77 16.69
N LYS A 2 -15.60 -13.97 16.15
CA LYS A 2 -15.87 -14.00 14.68
C LYS A 2 -15.31 -12.82 13.86
N HIS A 3 -15.37 -11.59 14.37
CA HIS A 3 -14.88 -10.41 13.63
C HIS A 3 -13.34 -10.33 13.54
N SER A 4 -12.62 -10.90 14.51
CA SER A 4 -11.16 -10.95 14.49
C SER A 4 -10.67 -11.98 13.48
N GLU A 5 -11.31 -13.16 13.45
CA GLU A 5 -11.03 -14.23 12.48
C GLU A 5 -11.28 -13.77 11.04
N LEU A 6 -12.37 -13.04 10.79
CA LEU A 6 -12.66 -12.49 9.46
C LEU A 6 -11.58 -11.49 9.01
N LYS A 7 -11.07 -10.66 9.92
CA LYS A 7 -9.99 -9.73 9.62
C LYS A 7 -8.69 -10.45 9.30
N GLU A 8 -8.36 -11.51 10.02
CA GLU A 8 -7.19 -12.34 9.75
C GLU A 8 -7.30 -13.05 8.39
N GLN A 9 -8.45 -13.61 8.07
CA GLN A 9 -8.71 -14.21 6.76
C GLN A 9 -8.59 -13.19 5.62
N LEU A 10 -9.20 -12.01 5.77
CA LEU A 10 -9.07 -10.92 4.79
C LEU A 10 -7.61 -10.48 4.64
N GLN A 11 -6.84 -10.40 5.72
CA GLN A 11 -5.41 -10.06 5.64
C GLN A 11 -4.63 -11.15 4.91
N SER A 12 -4.92 -12.43 5.17
CA SER A 12 -4.27 -13.56 4.49
C SER A 12 -4.58 -13.57 2.99
N ILE A 13 -5.84 -13.36 2.62
CA ILE A 13 -6.28 -13.28 1.22
C ILE A 13 -5.60 -12.11 0.52
N ASN A 14 -5.59 -10.91 1.13
CA ASN A 14 -4.91 -9.75 0.57
C ASN A 14 -3.41 -10.03 0.36
N ARG A 15 -2.73 -10.65 1.34
CA ARG A 15 -1.30 -11.03 1.19
C ARG A 15 -1.09 -12.03 0.05
N GLY A 16 -1.98 -13.01 -0.09
CA GLY A 16 -1.94 -13.99 -1.19
C GLY A 16 -2.12 -13.31 -2.54
N PHE A 17 -3.08 -12.40 -2.65
CA PHE A 17 -3.32 -11.62 -3.86
C PHE A 17 -2.14 -10.74 -4.24
N GLU A 18 -1.56 -10.00 -3.28
CA GLU A 18 -0.34 -9.21 -3.53
C GLU A 18 0.83 -10.08 -3.98
N ARG A 19 0.97 -11.28 -3.41
CA ARG A 19 2.04 -12.22 -3.80
C ARG A 19 1.84 -12.74 -5.22
N LEU A 20 0.62 -13.13 -5.58
CA LEU A 20 0.29 -13.59 -6.93
C LEU A 20 0.53 -12.48 -7.96
N ARG A 21 0.08 -11.27 -7.65
CA ARG A 21 0.30 -10.09 -8.48
C ARG A 21 1.79 -9.82 -8.68
N LYS A 22 2.57 -9.79 -7.59
CA LYS A 22 4.04 -9.64 -7.67
C LYS A 22 4.69 -10.72 -8.54
N VAL A 23 4.32 -11.98 -8.39
CA VAL A 23 4.88 -13.08 -9.20
C VAL A 23 4.48 -12.94 -10.67
N SER A 24 3.26 -12.47 -10.95
CA SER A 24 2.80 -12.16 -12.31
C SER A 24 3.67 -11.08 -12.97
N HIS A 25 3.95 -9.97 -12.27
CA HIS A 25 4.81 -8.91 -12.81
C HIS A 25 6.30 -9.25 -12.79
N GLN A 26 6.75 -10.20 -11.97
CA GLN A 26 8.14 -10.70 -12.03
C GLN A 26 8.48 -11.42 -13.34
N GLY A 27 7.46 -11.84 -14.12
CA GLY A 27 7.64 -12.36 -15.48
C GLY A 27 7.48 -11.32 -16.58
N TYR A 28 6.99 -10.11 -16.25
CA TYR A 28 6.96 -8.98 -17.17
C TYR A 28 8.32 -8.27 -17.10
N ASP A 29 8.85 -7.98 -18.28
CA ASP A 29 10.22 -7.57 -18.48
C ASP A 29 10.61 -6.34 -17.64
N SER A 30 11.92 -6.18 -17.46
CA SER A 30 12.63 -5.07 -16.81
C SER A 30 12.36 -3.66 -17.39
N THR A 31 11.32 -3.52 -18.21
CA THR A 31 10.83 -2.31 -18.88
C THR A 31 9.73 -1.58 -18.11
N SER A 32 9.25 -2.12 -16.98
CA SER A 32 8.24 -1.44 -16.16
C SER A 32 8.82 -0.17 -15.51
N ASP A 33 8.16 0.96 -15.72
CA ASP A 33 8.49 2.25 -15.08
C ASP A 33 8.29 2.26 -13.56
N PHE A 34 7.62 1.24 -13.02
CA PHE A 34 7.19 1.14 -11.63
C PHE A 34 7.58 -0.24 -11.05
N GLU A 35 7.89 -0.27 -9.75
CA GLU A 35 8.20 -1.45 -8.96
C GLU A 35 7.00 -2.00 -8.18
N GLU A 36 6.06 -1.12 -7.79
CA GLU A 36 4.88 -1.49 -7.03
C GLU A 36 3.82 -2.11 -7.96
N PRO A 37 3.47 -3.40 -7.80
CA PRO A 37 2.48 -4.09 -8.65
C PRO A 37 1.17 -3.31 -8.77
N ARG A 38 0.74 -2.68 -7.67
CA ARG A 38 -0.47 -1.85 -7.62
C ARG A 38 -0.48 -0.69 -8.61
N VAL A 39 0.68 -0.09 -8.80
CA VAL A 39 0.89 1.06 -9.67
C VAL A 39 1.03 0.60 -11.12
N ILE A 40 1.67 -0.55 -11.34
CA ILE A 40 1.83 -1.16 -12.67
C ILE A 40 0.46 -1.39 -13.32
N ASP A 41 -0.47 -2.14 -12.71
CA ASP A 41 -1.76 -2.39 -13.38
C ASP A 41 -2.57 -1.10 -13.58
N LEU A 42 -2.43 -0.10 -12.69
CA LEU A 42 -3.10 1.19 -12.89
C LEU A 42 -2.54 1.92 -14.11
N TRP A 43 -1.22 1.85 -14.30
CA TRP A 43 -0.56 2.43 -15.46
C TRP A 43 -0.93 1.70 -16.75
N GLU A 44 -0.87 0.36 -16.75
CA GLU A 44 -1.29 -0.46 -17.89
C GLU A 44 -2.76 -0.19 -18.27
N LEU A 45 -3.64 -0.11 -17.27
CA LEU A 45 -5.05 0.21 -17.48
C LEU A 45 -5.20 1.63 -18.04
N ALA A 46 -4.47 2.61 -17.52
CA ALA A 46 -4.49 3.98 -18.00
C ALA A 46 -4.04 4.08 -19.47
N GLN A 47 -2.99 3.35 -19.86
CA GLN A 47 -2.51 3.30 -21.24
C GLN A 47 -3.55 2.72 -22.21
N SER A 48 -4.45 1.86 -21.72
CA SER A 48 -5.58 1.31 -22.50
C SER A 48 -6.79 2.25 -22.60
N THR A 49 -6.75 3.43 -21.97
CA THR A 49 -7.82 4.43 -22.03
C THR A 49 -7.56 5.51 -23.08
N ASN A 50 -8.60 6.27 -23.43
CA ASN A 50 -8.54 7.40 -24.36
C ASN A 50 -7.96 8.70 -23.75
N PHE A 51 -7.02 8.60 -22.81
CA PHE A 51 -6.33 9.79 -22.30
C PHE A 51 -5.44 10.40 -23.37
N THR A 52 -5.37 11.73 -23.37
CA THR A 52 -4.37 12.46 -24.17
C THR A 52 -2.97 12.19 -23.64
N GLU A 53 -1.93 12.38 -24.47
CA GLU A 53 -0.53 12.22 -24.05
C GLU A 53 -0.19 13.10 -22.84
N GLN A 54 -0.77 14.31 -22.76
CA GLN A 54 -0.57 15.22 -21.63
C GLN A 54 -1.21 14.71 -20.33
N GLU A 55 -2.39 14.10 -20.41
CA GLU A 55 -3.06 13.50 -19.26
C GLU A 55 -2.35 12.23 -18.81
N LEU A 56 -1.84 11.42 -19.74
CA LEU A 56 -1.04 10.24 -19.44
C LEU A 56 0.26 10.62 -18.75
N GLU A 57 0.98 11.63 -19.24
CA GLU A 57 2.22 12.07 -18.59
C GLU A 57 1.96 12.65 -17.19
N SER A 58 0.91 13.45 -17.03
CA SER A 58 0.47 13.95 -15.72
C SER A 58 0.14 12.78 -14.76
N LEU A 59 -0.60 11.79 -15.23
CA LEU A 59 -0.93 10.60 -14.45
C LEU A 59 0.30 9.77 -14.11
N ARG A 60 1.27 9.67 -15.02
CA ARG A 60 2.55 8.96 -14.80
C ARG A 60 3.34 9.60 -13.66
N GLU A 61 3.46 10.93 -13.65
CA GLU A 61 4.10 11.66 -12.57
C GLU A 61 3.37 11.46 -11.23
N GLU A 62 2.03 11.55 -11.24
CA GLU A 62 1.21 11.30 -10.05
C GLU A 62 1.39 9.88 -9.51
N LEU A 63 1.45 8.88 -10.39
CA LEU A 63 1.70 7.47 -10.04
C LEU A 63 3.11 7.27 -9.47
N ARG A 64 4.13 7.95 -9.99
CA ARG A 64 5.50 7.93 -9.42
C ARG A 64 5.53 8.50 -8.00
N GLN A 65 4.83 9.61 -7.77
CA GLN A 65 4.70 10.18 -6.43
C GLN A 65 3.91 9.25 -5.50
N PHE A 66 2.89 8.56 -6.02
CA PHE A 66 2.11 7.60 -5.26
C PHE A 66 2.94 6.37 -4.87
N GLU A 67 3.74 5.83 -5.77
CA GLU A 67 4.66 4.73 -5.48
C GLU A 67 5.60 5.06 -4.32
N ALA A 68 6.23 6.25 -4.33
CA ALA A 68 7.06 6.70 -3.22
C ALA A 68 6.29 6.77 -1.89
N LYS A 69 5.00 7.16 -1.91
CA LYS A 69 4.13 7.13 -0.72
C LYS A 69 3.82 5.70 -0.27
N VAL A 70 3.61 4.76 -1.19
CA VAL A 70 3.38 3.34 -0.90
C VAL A 70 4.62 2.72 -0.27
N GLU A 71 5.80 2.94 -0.83
CA GLU A 71 7.06 2.41 -0.29
C GLU A 71 7.33 3.00 1.11
N LYS A 72 7.07 4.30 1.31
CA LYS A 72 7.16 4.92 2.65
C LYS A 72 6.20 4.24 3.63
N HIS A 73 4.95 4.00 3.26
CA HIS A 73 3.98 3.30 4.11
C HIS A 73 4.47 1.88 4.46
N ARG A 74 4.95 1.12 3.47
CA ARG A 74 5.52 -0.22 3.68
C ARG A 74 6.72 -0.21 4.62
N HIS A 75 7.59 0.79 4.51
CA HIS A 75 8.71 0.99 5.42
C HIS A 75 8.23 1.22 6.86
N TYR A 76 7.24 2.10 7.08
CA TYR A 76 6.66 2.31 8.41
C TYR A 76 5.96 1.07 8.96
N GLN A 77 5.28 0.28 8.13
CA GLN A 77 4.69 -0.99 8.55
C GLN A 77 5.75 -1.97 9.06
N LYS A 78 6.88 -2.12 8.36
CA LYS A 78 8.01 -2.94 8.81
C LYS A 78 8.58 -2.44 10.14
N GLN A 79 8.77 -1.12 10.29
CA GLN A 79 9.23 -0.54 11.56
C GLN A 79 8.25 -0.81 12.71
N LEU A 80 6.94 -0.72 12.43
CA LEU A 80 5.89 -1.01 13.41
C LEU A 80 5.92 -2.48 13.86
N GLU A 81 6.14 -3.41 12.93
CA GLU A 81 6.26 -4.84 13.23
C GLU A 81 7.48 -5.13 14.13
N VAL A 82 8.64 -4.54 13.81
CA VAL A 82 9.85 -4.65 14.65
C VAL A 82 9.61 -4.03 16.04
N SER A 83 8.93 -2.88 16.10
CA SER A 83 8.57 -2.22 17.36
C SER A 83 7.63 -3.10 18.21
N HIS A 84 6.65 -3.75 17.57
CA HIS A 84 5.72 -4.68 18.22
C HIS A 84 6.45 -5.89 18.82
N GLN A 85 7.41 -6.47 18.09
CA GLN A 85 8.23 -7.57 18.59
C GLN A 85 9.07 -7.14 19.79
N LYS A 86 9.69 -5.95 19.74
CA LYS A 86 10.43 -5.38 20.87
C LYS A 86 9.54 -5.14 22.08
N LEU A 87 8.32 -4.63 21.87
CA LEU A 87 7.36 -4.40 22.96
C LEU A 87 7.03 -5.71 23.69
N LYS A 88 6.68 -6.77 22.94
CA LYS A 88 6.41 -8.10 23.52
C LYS A 88 7.60 -8.68 24.30
N HIS A 89 8.82 -8.41 23.85
CA HIS A 89 10.02 -8.87 24.56
C HIS A 89 10.22 -8.11 25.88
N VAL A 90 10.03 -6.79 25.88
CA VAL A 90 10.14 -5.94 27.09
C VAL A 90 9.01 -6.21 28.08
N GLU A 91 7.82 -6.57 27.61
CA GLU A 91 6.73 -7.06 28.48
C GLU A 91 7.14 -8.32 29.26
N GLY A 92 7.97 -9.18 28.66
CA GLY A 92 8.47 -10.40 29.31
C GLY A 92 9.58 -10.16 30.34
N THR A 93 10.34 -9.06 30.26
CA THR A 93 11.43 -8.74 31.19
C THR A 93 10.97 -7.99 32.45
N GLY A 94 9.73 -7.49 32.49
CA GLY A 94 9.15 -6.87 33.70
C GLY A 94 9.59 -5.43 33.98
N ASP A 95 10.34 -4.79 33.07
CA ASP A 95 10.83 -3.42 33.22
C ASP A 95 9.74 -2.39 32.84
N LYS A 96 9.05 -1.86 33.86
CA LYS A 96 7.85 -1.02 33.70
C LYS A 96 8.14 0.37 33.12
N GLU A 97 9.32 0.96 33.36
CA GLU A 97 9.66 2.28 32.79
C GLU A 97 10.01 2.17 31.30
N HIS A 98 10.80 1.15 30.93
CA HIS A 98 11.13 0.89 29.53
C HIS A 98 9.91 0.48 28.71
N LEU A 99 8.95 -0.23 29.34
CA LEU A 99 7.68 -0.59 28.74
C LEU A 99 6.84 0.65 28.36
N GLY A 100 6.72 1.63 29.27
CA GLY A 100 5.94 2.84 29.05
C GLY A 100 6.43 3.65 27.84
N ARG A 101 7.74 3.92 27.78
CA ARG A 101 8.36 4.65 26.66
C ARG A 101 8.24 3.89 25.33
N ASN A 102 8.37 2.57 25.35
CA ASN A 102 8.26 1.77 24.13
C ASN A 102 6.81 1.70 23.62
N LYS A 103 5.83 1.65 24.53
CA LYS A 103 4.39 1.67 24.21
C LYS A 103 3.96 2.99 23.58
N GLU A 104 4.47 4.11 24.07
CA GLU A 104 4.21 5.44 23.48
C GLU A 104 4.80 5.54 22.06
N LYS A 105 6.05 5.13 21.88
CA LYS A 105 6.69 5.08 20.55
C LYS A 105 5.92 4.18 19.57
N TYR A 106 5.45 3.02 20.04
CA TYR A 106 4.60 2.13 19.26
C TYR A 106 3.30 2.81 18.85
N ALA A 107 2.59 3.47 19.78
CA ALA A 107 1.34 4.16 19.49
C ALA A 107 1.49 5.28 18.44
N VAL A 108 2.57 6.08 18.54
CA VAL A 108 2.87 7.13 17.56
C VAL A 108 3.17 6.55 16.18
N LEU A 109 3.97 5.48 16.12
CA LEU A 109 4.28 4.78 14.86
C LEU A 109 3.04 4.14 14.25
N GLU A 110 2.18 3.55 15.08
CA GLU A 110 0.92 2.94 14.64
C GLU A 110 -0.02 3.98 14.03
N GLY A 111 -0.16 5.14 14.68
CA GLY A 111 -0.95 6.26 14.18
C GLY A 111 -0.47 6.74 12.81
N LYS A 112 0.83 7.01 12.67
CA LYS A 112 1.43 7.42 11.38
C LYS A 112 1.24 6.37 10.29
N THR A 113 1.40 5.09 10.64
CA THR A 113 1.22 3.98 9.70
C THR A 113 -0.23 3.90 9.22
N LYS A 114 -1.21 4.02 10.13
CA LYS A 114 -2.64 4.04 9.78
C LYS A 114 -3.02 5.23 8.91
N GLU A 115 -2.50 6.43 9.22
CA GLU A 115 -2.74 7.63 8.45
C GLU A 115 -2.19 7.51 7.01
N LEU A 116 -0.95 7.04 6.86
CA LEU A 116 -0.35 6.78 5.55
C LEU A 116 -1.14 5.70 4.79
N GLY A 117 -1.55 4.63 5.45
CA GLY A 117 -2.37 3.58 4.84
C GLY A 117 -3.73 4.11 4.36
N TYR A 118 -4.36 5.02 5.10
CA TYR A 118 -5.58 5.69 4.66
C TYR A 118 -5.35 6.56 3.43
N LYS A 119 -4.28 7.38 3.43
CA LYS A 119 -3.89 8.18 2.26
C LYS A 119 -3.64 7.30 1.04
N VAL A 120 -2.91 6.19 1.20
CA VAL A 120 -2.63 5.25 0.11
C VAL A 120 -3.93 4.69 -0.48
N LYS A 121 -4.87 4.24 0.36
CA LYS A 121 -6.18 3.74 -0.10
C LYS A 121 -6.98 4.82 -0.84
N LYS A 122 -6.99 6.04 -0.32
CA LYS A 122 -7.73 7.15 -0.94
C LYS A 122 -7.19 7.49 -2.34
N HIS A 123 -5.87 7.56 -2.50
CA HIS A 123 -5.26 7.81 -3.81
C HIS A 123 -5.52 6.64 -4.77
N LEU A 124 -5.42 5.40 -4.29
CA LEU A 124 -5.73 4.22 -5.10
C LEU A 124 -7.17 4.26 -5.64
N GLN A 125 -8.13 4.62 -4.79
CA GLN A 125 -9.53 4.77 -5.19
C GLN A 125 -9.71 5.92 -6.19
N ASP A 126 -9.01 7.04 -5.99
CA ASP A 126 -9.04 8.18 -6.91
C ASP A 126 -8.52 7.81 -8.30
N PHE A 127 -7.32 7.21 -8.39
CA PHE A 127 -6.76 6.73 -9.65
C PHE A 127 -7.68 5.72 -10.33
N SER A 128 -8.15 4.72 -9.58
CA SER A 128 -9.07 3.72 -10.11
C SER A 128 -10.36 4.36 -10.65
N SER A 129 -10.89 5.38 -9.98
CA SER A 129 -12.11 6.09 -10.41
C SER A 129 -11.86 6.95 -11.66
N ARG A 130 -10.72 7.65 -11.74
CA ARG A 130 -10.31 8.45 -12.90
C ARG A 130 -10.12 7.59 -14.13
N ILE A 131 -9.36 6.50 -13.99
CA ILE A 131 -9.10 5.55 -15.08
C ILE A 131 -10.40 4.87 -15.52
N SER A 132 -11.27 4.45 -14.58
CA SER A 132 -12.57 3.85 -14.92
C SER A 132 -13.48 4.81 -15.69
N ARG A 133 -13.48 6.11 -15.36
CA ARG A 133 -14.23 7.10 -16.16
C ARG A 133 -13.65 7.24 -17.57
N GLY A 134 -12.32 7.25 -17.70
CA GLY A 134 -11.64 7.23 -19.00
C GLY A 134 -12.03 6.01 -19.85
N LEU A 135 -12.24 4.86 -19.22
CA LEU A 135 -12.73 3.64 -19.89
C LEU A 135 -14.21 3.74 -20.32
N GLN A 136 -15.09 4.33 -19.50
CA GLN A 136 -16.51 4.47 -19.85
C GLN A 136 -16.75 5.44 -21.02
N HIS A 137 -15.86 6.42 -21.21
CA HIS A 137 -15.88 7.27 -22.40
C HIS A 137 -15.50 6.53 -23.70
N ASN A 138 -15.09 5.26 -23.62
CA ASN A 138 -14.73 4.43 -24.77
C ASN A 138 -15.92 3.61 -25.33
N GLU A 139 -17.10 3.65 -24.70
CA GLU A 139 -18.30 2.88 -25.12
C GLU A 139 -19.34 3.70 -25.94
N LEU A 140 -18.93 4.75 -26.64
CA LEU A 140 -19.76 5.48 -27.62
C LEU A 140 -19.04 5.63 -28.96
#